data_AF-A0A6A6BLA9-F1
#
_entry.id   AF-A0A6A6BLA9-F1
#
_cell.length_a   1.000
_cell.length_b   1.000
_cell.length_c   1.000
_cell.angle_alpha   90.00
_cell.angle_beta   90.00
_cell.angle_gamma   90.00
#
_symmetry.space_group_name_H-M   'P 1'
#
loop_
_entity.id
_entity.type
_entity.pdbx_description
1 polymer ?
#
loop_
_entity_poly.entity_id
_entity_poly.type
_entity_poly.pdbx_seq_one_letter_code
_entity_poly.pdbx_strand_id
1 'polypeptide(L)'
;MDWSLVDLANDAQDIALGLQALLQDLSDFEDEVLGNISALFALSPELRRLEKALERPKSRRAAAYVTEEVDLLASSLQLTLESIRNFFGQSEYRTLRAWNELGDQFESEGLLLDDRLGEYRQLASSICEYLQGAIAEEDLGDVSSLVKRLRARQAVGSSTSRPTMPARPHLPRHPHYTQPEPCCEYELDSSDYGDFGDTPYPYPPAPEVASPMSPTFSNSSYGTYHSSDASVTDGPPSPSQHWAVRIFDGRHPWTQFSGALGQPTRCLGRDMPEAVNRLYADGFHKVIELPFDNNEAVVRLYWRPSDHRARILFLTIDQLGRRHRHCIPLTALRFIRTGSCLQLCRVNHQDGQLDLWANLRFNGYERMVLFYCAAVAMKRQDSIGTAPNMEDFFQPGEKIEFAGEIEDDHYRHAFRIFRDRASGAVRFEATALRGPMKKTPIWTAFVTAYVGARAWMRRLGPRTVSLSELHPYVFCEGYAPPRGVGGCFELRFGLADDCEGFVRLFHRIPVPR
;
A
#
# COMPACT_ATOMS: atom_id res chain seq x y z
N MET A 1 -4.28 6.16 30.46
CA MET A 1 -3.22 5.58 29.63
C MET A 1 -3.79 5.39 28.23
N ASP A 2 -3.53 6.35 27.36
CA ASP A 2 -3.99 6.35 25.95
C ASP A 2 -3.00 5.61 25.01
N TRP A 3 -1.92 5.07 25.58
CA TRP A 3 -0.82 4.39 24.89
C TRP A 3 -0.88 2.89 25.16
N SER A 4 -0.67 2.08 24.12
CA SER A 4 -0.37 0.66 24.27
C SER A 4 1.14 0.46 24.17
N LEU A 5 1.78 -0.08 25.23
CA LEU A 5 3.21 -0.38 25.17
C LEU A 5 3.49 -1.51 24.18
N VAL A 6 2.48 -2.36 23.93
CA VAL A 6 2.52 -3.36 22.85
C VAL A 6 2.60 -2.71 21.47
N ASP A 7 1.88 -1.61 21.23
CA ASP A 7 1.96 -0.90 19.96
C ASP A 7 3.34 -0.22 19.81
N LEU A 8 3.86 0.43 20.85
CA LEU A 8 5.22 0.98 20.86
C LEU A 8 6.31 -0.10 20.67
N ALA A 9 6.09 -1.29 21.22
CA ALA A 9 6.98 -2.43 21.03
C ALA A 9 6.98 -2.96 19.59
N ASN A 10 5.84 -2.88 18.89
CA ASN A 10 5.75 -3.19 17.47
C ASN A 10 6.41 -2.08 16.64
N ASP A 11 6.14 -0.81 16.95
CA ASP A 11 6.73 0.35 16.27
C ASP A 11 8.27 0.32 16.33
N ALA A 12 8.85 -0.04 17.48
CA ALA A 12 10.29 -0.19 17.63
C ALA A 12 10.86 -1.32 16.73
N GLN A 13 10.15 -2.45 16.60
CA GLN A 13 10.55 -3.54 15.70
C GLN A 13 10.43 -3.13 14.23
N ASP A 14 9.35 -2.44 13.86
CA ASP A 14 9.13 -1.96 12.50
C ASP A 14 10.23 -0.96 12.09
N ILE A 15 10.64 -0.07 13.01
CA ILE A 15 11.73 0.87 12.76
C ILE A 15 13.08 0.16 12.67
N ALA A 16 13.34 -0.87 13.49
CA ALA A 16 14.55 -1.67 13.39
C ALA A 16 14.67 -2.35 12.02
N LEU A 17 13.56 -2.91 11.52
CA LEU A 17 13.49 -3.50 10.18
C LEU A 17 13.65 -2.44 9.08
N GLY A 18 13.12 -1.22 9.28
CA GLY A 18 13.31 -0.09 8.38
C GLY A 18 14.78 0.35 8.27
N LEU A 19 15.48 0.46 9.41
CA LEU A 19 16.92 0.77 9.43
C LEU A 19 17.75 -0.34 8.77
N GLN A 20 17.36 -1.61 8.96
CA GLN A 20 18.02 -2.75 8.33
C GLN A 20 17.93 -2.71 6.80
N ALA A 21 16.82 -2.22 6.24
CA ALA A 21 16.65 -2.06 4.80
C ALA A 21 17.55 -0.95 4.23
N LEU A 22 17.89 0.06 5.03
CA LEU A 22 18.72 1.20 4.62
C LEU A 22 20.22 0.99 4.89
N LEU A 23 20.63 -0.17 5.42
CA LEU A 23 22.03 -0.43 5.77
C LEU A 23 22.96 -0.30 4.55
N GLN A 24 22.48 -0.69 3.36
CA GLN A 24 23.26 -0.59 2.11
C GLN A 24 23.47 0.86 1.67
N ASP A 25 22.49 1.73 1.92
CA ASP A 25 22.52 3.16 1.57
C ASP A 25 23.27 4.01 2.61
N LEU A 26 23.45 3.47 3.82
CA LEU A 26 24.16 4.08 4.96
C LEU A 26 25.46 3.34 5.28
N SER A 27 26.14 2.80 4.27
CA SER A 27 27.37 2.00 4.46
C SER A 27 28.48 2.73 5.24
N ASP A 28 28.55 4.07 5.20
CA ASP A 28 29.48 4.87 5.99
C ASP A 28 29.16 4.89 7.51
N PHE A 29 27.94 4.51 7.90
CA PHE A 29 27.43 4.49 9.29
C PHE A 29 27.00 3.10 9.75
N GLU A 30 27.48 2.03 9.09
CA GLU A 30 27.00 0.66 9.27
C GLU A 30 27.01 0.20 10.74
N ASP A 31 28.11 0.45 11.47
CA ASP A 31 28.25 0.06 12.87
C ASP A 31 27.25 0.79 13.79
N GLU A 32 27.01 2.08 13.55
CA GLU A 32 26.07 2.90 14.33
C GLU A 32 24.62 2.45 14.07
N VAL A 33 24.28 2.23 12.80
CA VAL A 33 22.94 1.77 12.40
C VAL A 33 22.67 0.37 12.95
N LEU A 34 23.63 -0.55 12.89
CA LEU A 34 23.51 -1.90 13.48
C LEU A 34 23.34 -1.84 15.01
N GLY A 35 24.06 -0.94 15.69
CA GLY A 35 23.89 -0.68 17.12
C GLY A 35 22.47 -0.24 17.46
N ASN A 36 21.92 0.70 16.70
CA ASN A 36 20.56 1.21 16.85
C ASN A 36 19.50 0.12 16.57
N ILE A 37 19.69 -0.70 15.52
CA ILE A 37 18.83 -1.85 15.21
C ILE A 37 18.78 -2.82 16.40
N SER A 38 19.95 -3.17 16.94
CA SER A 38 20.05 -4.07 18.10
C SER A 38 19.32 -3.50 19.32
N ALA A 39 19.52 -2.21 19.61
CA ALA A 39 18.88 -1.52 20.73
C ALA A 39 17.35 -1.48 20.61
N LEU A 40 16.81 -1.26 19.41
CA LEU A 40 15.37 -1.30 19.14
C LEU A 40 14.78 -2.70 19.33
N PHE A 41 15.46 -3.74 18.84
CA PHE A 41 15.04 -5.13 19.07
C PHE A 41 15.11 -5.54 20.54
N ALA A 42 16.07 -5.01 21.30
CA ALA A 42 16.18 -5.23 22.74
C ALA A 42 15.13 -4.45 23.56
N LEU A 43 14.68 -3.29 23.08
CA LEU A 43 13.65 -2.48 23.75
C LEU A 43 12.25 -3.13 23.66
N SER A 44 11.91 -3.73 22.50
CA SER A 44 10.61 -4.37 22.27
C SER A 44 10.19 -5.41 23.33
N PRO A 45 11.01 -6.42 23.69
CA PRO A 45 10.64 -7.39 24.71
C PRO A 45 10.51 -6.77 26.11
N GLU A 46 11.27 -5.72 26.43
CA GLU A 46 11.17 -5.02 27.71
C GLU A 46 9.85 -4.24 27.85
N LEU A 47 9.38 -3.58 26.78
CA LEU A 47 8.07 -2.93 26.76
C LEU A 47 6.92 -3.95 26.94
N ARG A 48 7.03 -5.12 26.28
CA ARG A 48 6.05 -6.22 26.45
C ARG A 48 6.08 -6.82 27.85
N ARG A 49 7.26 -6.87 28.48
CA ARG A 49 7.43 -7.30 29.87
C ARG A 49 6.78 -6.30 30.82
N LEU A 50 6.94 -5.01 30.58
CA LEU A 50 6.33 -3.93 31.37
C LEU A 50 4.81 -3.95 31.29
N GLU A 51 4.22 -4.08 30.09
CA GLU A 51 2.76 -4.22 29.92
C GLU A 51 2.22 -5.38 30.77
N LYS A 52 2.85 -6.56 30.67
CA LYS A 52 2.48 -7.74 31.47
C LYS A 52 2.65 -7.53 32.97
N ALA A 53 3.62 -6.70 33.39
CA ALA A 53 3.83 -6.39 34.80
C ALA A 53 2.72 -5.46 35.35
N LEU A 54 2.27 -4.50 34.54
CA LEU A 54 1.18 -3.57 34.87
C LEU A 54 -0.18 -4.28 34.97
N GLU A 55 -0.43 -5.32 34.17
CA GLU A 55 -1.67 -6.11 34.19
C GLU A 55 -1.81 -7.02 35.43
N ARG A 56 -0.74 -7.24 36.20
CA ARG A 56 -0.76 -8.16 37.35
C ARG A 56 -1.66 -7.62 38.47
N PRO A 57 -2.62 -8.43 38.98
CA PRO A 57 -3.52 -8.00 40.07
C PRO A 57 -2.79 -7.56 41.34
N LYS A 58 -1.64 -8.18 41.63
CA LYS A 58 -0.80 -7.89 42.80
C LYS A 58 -0.08 -6.54 42.71
N SER A 59 0.10 -6.02 41.50
CA SER A 59 0.85 -4.79 41.23
C SER A 59 -0.06 -3.58 41.06
N ARG A 60 -1.40 -3.70 41.13
CA ARG A 60 -2.35 -2.60 40.88
C ARG A 60 -2.12 -1.33 41.71
N ARG A 61 -1.72 -1.46 42.98
CA ARG A 61 -1.43 -0.29 43.83
C ARG A 61 -0.13 0.39 43.42
N ALA A 62 0.92 -0.39 43.15
CA ALA A 62 2.21 0.12 42.67
C ALA A 62 2.11 0.71 41.25
N ALA A 63 1.27 0.11 40.39
CA ALA A 63 0.98 0.57 39.03
C ALA A 63 0.38 1.97 38.99
N ALA A 64 -0.42 2.35 40.00
CA ALA A 64 -0.95 3.71 40.10
C ALA A 64 0.16 4.74 40.31
N TYR A 65 1.21 4.41 41.09
CA TYR A 65 2.33 5.31 41.37
C TYR A 65 3.27 5.51 40.19
N VAL A 66 3.46 4.50 39.34
CA VAL A 66 4.35 4.59 38.16
C VAL A 66 3.64 5.06 36.89
N THR A 67 2.39 5.53 36.99
CA THR A 67 1.63 5.94 35.81
C THR A 67 2.31 7.11 35.09
N GLU A 68 2.89 8.05 35.84
CA GLU A 68 3.60 9.21 35.27
C GLU A 68 4.87 8.77 34.54
N GLU A 69 5.63 7.83 35.09
CA GLU A 69 6.84 7.27 34.48
C GLU A 69 6.52 6.46 33.22
N VAL A 70 5.41 5.72 33.21
CA VAL A 70 4.93 4.98 32.04
C VAL A 70 4.49 5.94 30.93
N ASP A 71 3.74 7.00 31.26
CA ASP A 71 3.31 8.00 30.29
C ASP A 71 4.50 8.84 29.77
N LEU A 72 5.48 9.13 30.62
CA LEU A 72 6.74 9.76 30.24
C LEU A 72 7.52 8.90 29.23
N LEU A 73 7.73 7.62 29.56
CA LEU A 73 8.41 6.66 28.69
C LEU A 73 7.69 6.57 27.34
N ALA A 74 6.38 6.32 27.36
CA ALA A 74 5.58 6.14 26.16
C ALA A 74 5.62 7.37 25.25
N SER A 75 5.41 8.57 25.82
CA SER A 75 5.36 9.80 25.04
C SER A 75 6.73 10.25 24.51
N SER A 76 7.82 10.04 25.25
CA SER A 76 9.16 10.37 24.78
C SER A 76 9.64 9.39 23.71
N LEU A 77 9.41 8.09 23.92
CA LEU A 77 9.76 7.06 22.95
C LEU A 77 9.01 7.28 21.63
N GLN A 78 7.71 7.56 21.69
CA GLN A 78 6.91 7.78 20.48
C GLN A 78 7.48 8.91 19.62
N LEU A 79 7.88 10.05 20.21
CA LEU A 79 8.46 11.15 19.43
C LEU A 79 9.80 10.78 18.79
N THR A 80 10.62 10.00 19.49
CA THR A 80 11.87 9.48 18.94
C THR A 80 11.57 8.56 17.76
N LEU A 81 10.65 7.60 17.92
CA LEU A 81 10.25 6.67 16.87
C LEU A 81 9.60 7.41 15.67
N GLU A 82 8.80 8.44 15.92
CA GLU A 82 8.19 9.28 14.89
C GLU A 82 9.23 10.09 14.11
N SER A 83 10.27 10.60 14.78
CA SER A 83 11.38 11.30 14.12
C SER A 83 12.15 10.37 13.18
N ILE A 84 12.43 9.13 13.59
CA ILE A 84 13.06 8.12 12.73
C ILE A 84 12.12 7.70 11.59
N ARG A 85 10.81 7.59 11.87
CA ARG A 85 9.81 7.28 10.84
C ARG A 85 9.70 8.39 9.79
N ASN A 86 9.83 9.65 10.19
CA ASN A 86 9.90 10.80 9.29
C ASN A 86 11.18 10.79 8.45
N PHE A 87 12.29 10.28 8.99
CA PHE A 87 13.52 10.06 8.23
C PHE A 87 13.31 9.06 7.07
N PHE A 88 12.59 7.95 7.30
CA PHE A 88 12.25 7.01 6.22
C PHE A 88 11.38 7.62 5.10
N GLY A 89 10.73 8.75 5.35
CA GLY A 89 9.95 9.49 4.34
C GLY A 89 10.78 10.35 3.40
N GLN A 90 12.10 10.45 3.59
CA GLN A 90 12.99 11.25 2.75
C GLN A 90 13.50 10.44 1.55
N SER A 91 13.67 11.09 0.39
CA SER A 91 14.09 10.46 -0.88
C SER A 91 15.48 9.81 -0.80
N GLU A 92 15.68 8.69 -1.51
CA GLU A 92 16.97 7.96 -1.68
C GLU A 92 18.15 8.87 -2.03
N TYR A 93 17.92 9.92 -2.84
CA TYR A 93 18.97 10.89 -3.22
C TYR A 93 19.42 11.80 -2.07
N ARG A 94 18.82 11.68 -0.88
CA ARG A 94 19.10 12.49 0.31
C ARG A 94 19.28 11.68 1.59
N THR A 95 19.30 10.34 1.54
CA THR A 95 19.34 9.48 2.73
C THR A 95 20.49 9.84 3.68
N LEU A 96 21.71 10.01 3.16
CA LEU A 96 22.88 10.39 3.97
C LEU A 96 22.72 11.77 4.64
N ARG A 97 22.16 12.75 3.92
CA ARG A 97 21.92 14.09 4.46
C ARG A 97 20.82 14.08 5.50
N ALA A 98 19.74 13.34 5.25
CA ALA A 98 18.64 13.19 6.18
C ALA A 98 19.06 12.42 7.45
N TRP A 99 19.98 11.47 7.33
CA TRP A 99 20.56 10.76 8.47
C TRP A 99 21.38 11.71 9.35
N ASN A 100 22.23 12.53 8.74
CA ASN A 100 22.97 13.57 9.46
C ASN A 100 22.03 14.61 10.09
N GLU A 101 21.00 15.07 9.37
CA GLU A 101 20.01 16.01 9.93
C GLU A 101 19.21 15.41 11.10
N LEU A 102 18.94 14.09 11.08
CA LEU A 102 18.34 13.36 12.19
C LEU A 102 19.30 13.24 13.38
N GLY A 103 20.57 12.94 13.11
CA GLY A 103 21.64 12.94 14.10
C GLY A 103 21.80 14.30 14.78
N ASP A 104 21.88 15.37 14.00
CA ASP A 104 21.94 16.76 14.47
C ASP A 104 20.71 17.12 15.32
N GLN A 105 19.52 16.69 14.90
CA GLN A 105 18.30 16.87 15.70
C GLN A 105 18.43 16.18 17.05
N PHE A 106 18.85 14.91 17.08
CA PHE A 106 18.99 14.17 18.33
C PHE A 106 20.07 14.72 19.24
N GLU A 107 21.20 15.12 18.68
CA GLU A 107 22.28 15.80 19.40
C GLU A 107 21.81 17.14 19.97
N SER A 108 21.02 17.93 19.23
CA SER A 108 20.46 19.21 19.70
C SER A 108 19.47 19.06 20.87
N GLU A 109 18.77 17.93 20.91
CA GLU A 109 17.90 17.52 22.01
C GLU A 109 18.70 16.88 23.17
N GLY A 110 19.99 16.58 22.96
CA GLY A 110 21.00 16.32 23.98
C GLY A 110 21.37 14.86 24.25
N LEU A 111 20.84 13.91 23.47
CA LEU A 111 21.24 12.51 23.50
C LEU A 111 21.22 11.95 22.08
N LEU A 112 22.20 11.14 21.72
CA LEU A 112 22.19 10.40 20.46
C LEU A 112 21.14 9.28 20.49
N LEU A 113 20.85 8.69 19.33
CA LEU A 113 19.77 7.71 19.21
C LEU A 113 20.01 6.46 20.09
N ASP A 114 21.22 5.94 20.09
CA ASP A 114 21.62 4.77 20.86
C ASP A 114 21.46 4.99 22.37
N ASP A 115 21.94 6.14 22.87
CA ASP A 115 21.82 6.54 24.28
C ASP A 115 20.35 6.65 24.69
N ARG A 116 19.50 7.28 23.87
CA ARG A 116 18.05 7.39 24.15
C ARG A 116 17.39 6.03 24.28
N LEU A 117 17.69 5.11 23.35
CA LEU A 117 17.14 3.76 23.37
C LEU A 117 17.63 2.98 24.60
N GLY A 118 18.87 3.21 25.02
CA GLY A 118 19.41 2.75 26.30
C GLY A 118 18.59 3.23 27.49
N GLU A 119 18.34 4.54 27.57
CA GLU A 119 17.58 5.18 28.66
C GLU A 119 16.12 4.71 28.71
N TYR A 120 15.46 4.56 27.56
CA TYR A 120 14.10 4.02 27.50
C TYR A 120 14.05 2.57 28.00
N ARG A 121 15.04 1.75 27.63
CA ARG A 121 15.14 0.37 28.09
C ARG A 121 15.40 0.31 29.60
N GLN A 122 16.29 1.16 30.10
CA GLN A 122 16.60 1.24 31.52
C GLN A 122 15.38 1.67 32.33
N LEU A 123 14.67 2.73 31.91
CA LEU A 123 13.44 3.17 32.56
C LEU A 123 12.36 2.07 32.54
N ALA A 124 12.14 1.38 31.41
CA ALA A 124 11.19 0.27 31.33
C ALA A 124 11.53 -0.87 32.31
N SER A 125 12.83 -1.18 32.45
CA SER A 125 13.32 -2.21 33.38
C SER A 125 13.16 -1.78 34.83
N SER A 126 13.53 -0.54 35.18
CA SER A 126 13.37 0.01 36.53
C SER A 126 11.90 0.09 36.96
N ILE A 127 10.97 0.44 36.06
CA ILE A 127 9.54 0.36 36.37
C ILE A 127 9.13 -1.09 36.67
N CYS A 128 9.62 -2.07 35.88
CA CYS A 128 9.36 -3.48 36.16
C CYS A 128 9.90 -3.95 37.52
N GLU A 129 11.08 -3.48 37.90
CA GLU A 129 11.73 -3.79 39.19
C GLU A 129 10.98 -3.14 40.36
N TYR A 130 10.53 -1.89 40.21
CA TYR A 130 9.70 -1.22 41.19
C TYR A 130 8.35 -1.94 41.38
N LEU A 131 7.70 -2.36 40.30
CA LEU A 131 6.47 -3.17 40.35
C LEU A 131 6.66 -4.55 41.01
N GLN A 132 7.90 -5.01 41.11
CA GLN A 132 8.30 -6.24 41.81
C GLN A 132 8.77 -5.98 43.24
N GLY A 133 8.89 -4.72 43.66
CA GLY A 133 9.40 -4.30 44.97
C GLY A 133 10.91 -4.44 45.13
N ALA A 134 11.66 -4.45 44.02
CA ALA A 134 13.11 -4.65 44.02
C ALA A 134 13.92 -3.34 44.20
N ILE A 135 13.31 -2.18 43.90
CA ILE A 135 13.95 -0.86 44.01
C ILE A 135 13.00 0.14 44.71
N ALA A 136 13.57 1.21 45.30
CA ALA A 136 12.79 2.25 45.96
C ALA A 136 12.28 3.32 44.97
N GLU A 137 11.37 4.17 45.42
CA GLU A 137 10.83 5.29 44.61
C GLU A 137 11.91 6.32 44.24
N GLU A 138 12.86 6.56 45.15
CA GLU A 138 14.00 7.46 44.92
C GLU A 138 14.87 7.00 43.74
N ASP A 139 15.17 5.69 43.67
CA ASP A 139 15.94 5.08 42.59
C ASP A 139 15.22 5.19 41.23
N LEU A 140 13.89 5.05 41.22
CA LEU A 140 13.07 5.22 40.01
C LEU A 140 13.05 6.69 39.56
N GLY A 141 13.02 7.62 40.52
CA GLY A 141 13.11 9.07 40.28
C GLY A 141 14.39 9.45 39.54
N ASP A 142 15.53 8.92 39.99
CA ASP A 142 16.84 9.19 39.40
C ASP A 142 16.92 8.72 37.93
N VAL A 143 16.45 7.50 37.64
CA VAL A 143 16.39 6.94 36.28
C VAL A 143 15.41 7.74 35.40
N SER A 144 14.27 8.19 35.94
CA SER A 144 13.30 8.99 35.19
C SER A 144 13.81 10.39 34.82
N SER A 145 14.77 10.93 35.58
CA SER A 145 15.22 12.33 35.46
C SER A 145 15.83 12.66 34.10
N LEU A 146 16.52 11.70 33.48
CA LEU A 146 17.15 11.87 32.16
C LEU A 146 16.10 11.86 31.05
N VAL A 147 15.13 10.94 31.10
CA VAL A 147 14.00 10.90 30.16
C VAL A 147 13.08 12.12 30.32
N LYS A 148 12.88 12.63 31.54
CA LYS A 148 12.15 13.90 31.80
C LYS A 148 12.82 15.09 31.09
N ARG A 149 14.15 15.21 31.19
CA ARG A 149 14.91 16.25 30.49
C ARG A 149 14.86 16.09 28.97
N LEU A 150 14.98 14.87 28.48
CA LEU A 150 14.86 14.56 27.06
C LEU A 150 13.49 14.97 26.51
N ARG A 151 12.40 14.58 27.19
CA ARG A 151 11.02 14.90 26.79
C ARG A 151 10.77 16.40 26.72
N ALA A 152 11.32 17.16 27.67
CA ALA A 152 11.20 18.61 27.70
C ALA A 152 11.88 19.26 26.48
N ARG A 153 13.04 18.73 26.06
CA ARG A 153 13.77 19.23 24.88
C ARG A 153 13.10 18.84 23.56
N GLN A 154 12.56 17.63 23.48
CA GLN A 154 11.74 17.17 22.34
C GLN A 154 10.52 18.07 22.11
N ALA A 155 9.89 18.58 23.18
CA ALA A 155 8.73 19.48 23.07
C ALA A 155 9.07 20.86 22.47
N VAL A 156 10.32 21.32 22.62
CA VAL A 156 10.76 22.61 22.07
C VAL A 156 11.01 22.50 20.56
N GLY A 157 11.55 21.36 20.08
CA GLY A 157 11.85 21.12 18.66
C GLY A 157 10.61 21.00 17.75
N SER A 158 9.49 20.50 18.26
CA SER A 158 8.24 20.40 17.48
C SER A 158 7.54 21.74 17.19
N SER A 159 8.04 22.86 17.74
CA SER A 159 7.38 24.17 17.67
C SER A 159 7.81 25.05 16.49
N THR A 160 8.83 24.67 15.71
CA THR A 160 9.31 25.47 14.57
C THR A 160 8.56 25.16 13.27
N SER A 161 7.24 25.39 13.28
CA SER A 161 6.55 25.80 12.05
C SER A 161 6.94 27.25 11.76
N ARG A 162 7.72 27.41 10.69
CA ARG A 162 8.22 28.67 10.13
C ARG A 162 7.13 29.76 10.13
N PRO A 163 7.34 30.96 10.72
CA PRO A 163 6.31 31.99 10.72
C PRO A 163 6.07 32.50 9.30
N THR A 164 4.82 32.38 8.85
CA THR A 164 4.31 32.99 7.62
C THR A 164 4.49 34.49 7.70
N MET A 165 5.38 35.05 6.89
CA MET A 165 5.50 36.50 6.71
C MET A 165 4.18 37.05 6.13
N PRO A 166 3.68 38.21 6.60
CA PRO A 166 2.47 38.82 6.07
C PRO A 166 2.70 39.34 4.65
N ALA A 167 1.72 39.10 3.78
CA ALA A 167 1.71 39.53 2.39
C ALA A 167 1.83 41.06 2.27
N ARG A 168 2.71 41.50 1.36
CA ARG A 168 2.94 42.91 1.03
C ARG A 168 1.82 43.40 0.07
N PRO A 169 1.28 44.63 0.22
CA PRO A 169 0.15 45.08 -0.59
C PRO A 169 0.58 45.43 -2.03
N HIS A 170 -0.12 44.89 -3.03
CA HIS A 170 0.02 45.30 -4.42
C HIS A 170 -0.80 46.57 -4.70
N LEU A 171 -0.16 47.56 -5.33
CA LEU A 171 -0.78 48.79 -5.82
C LEU A 171 -1.62 48.53 -7.09
N PRO A 172 -2.68 49.33 -7.35
CA PRO A 172 -3.65 49.09 -8.41
C PRO A 172 -3.15 49.60 -9.78
N ARG A 173 -3.37 48.81 -10.84
CA ARG A 173 -3.21 49.25 -12.23
C ARG A 173 -4.60 49.51 -12.83
N HIS A 174 -4.77 50.70 -13.38
CA HIS A 174 -5.99 51.20 -14.04
C HIS A 174 -6.26 50.55 -15.41
N PRO A 175 -7.51 50.64 -15.93
CA PRO A 175 -8.01 49.85 -17.03
C PRO A 175 -7.92 50.57 -18.39
N HIS A 176 -7.74 49.83 -19.48
CA HIS A 176 -8.04 50.32 -20.83
C HIS A 176 -8.79 49.30 -21.67
N TYR A 177 -10.04 49.67 -21.93
CA TYR A 177 -10.81 49.60 -23.18
C TYR A 177 -10.75 48.37 -24.10
N THR A 178 -11.94 47.80 -24.24
CA THR A 178 -12.45 46.96 -25.33
C THR A 178 -12.53 47.69 -26.67
N GLN A 179 -12.19 47.00 -27.76
CA GLN A 179 -12.91 47.10 -29.04
C GLN A 179 -12.75 45.80 -29.88
N PRO A 180 -13.74 45.44 -30.72
CA PRO A 180 -13.84 44.13 -31.38
C PRO A 180 -13.36 44.11 -32.85
N GLU A 181 -13.31 42.88 -33.40
CA GLU A 181 -12.83 42.37 -34.69
C GLU A 181 -13.14 43.19 -35.97
N PRO A 182 -12.44 42.88 -37.08
CA PRO A 182 -13.11 42.07 -38.11
C PRO A 182 -12.24 41.03 -38.86
N CYS A 183 -12.95 40.02 -39.39
CA CYS A 183 -12.55 38.98 -40.35
C CYS A 183 -11.75 39.46 -41.57
N CYS A 184 -10.97 38.54 -42.17
CA CYS A 184 -10.98 38.25 -43.61
C CYS A 184 -10.32 36.90 -43.92
N GLU A 185 -11.04 36.09 -44.71
CA GLU A 185 -10.57 34.97 -45.54
C GLU A 185 -9.38 35.37 -46.43
N TYR A 186 -8.52 34.44 -46.85
CA TYR A 186 -8.17 34.14 -48.26
C TYR A 186 -7.41 32.79 -48.33
N GLU A 187 -7.79 31.99 -49.33
CA GLU A 187 -7.19 30.70 -49.70
C GLU A 187 -5.94 30.87 -50.59
N LEU A 188 -5.31 29.71 -50.84
CA LEU A 188 -4.71 29.23 -52.10
C LEU A 188 -3.17 29.23 -52.28
N ASP A 189 -2.70 27.99 -52.51
CA ASP A 189 -1.74 27.55 -53.54
C ASP A 189 -0.26 27.93 -53.43
N SER A 190 0.72 27.19 -53.94
CA SER A 190 0.89 25.80 -54.39
C SER A 190 2.37 25.68 -54.84
N SER A 191 2.89 24.45 -54.85
CA SER A 191 3.95 23.94 -55.76
C SER A 191 5.37 24.56 -55.71
N ASP A 192 6.41 23.76 -55.45
CA ASP A 192 7.06 22.88 -56.45
C ASP A 192 8.60 22.72 -56.34
N TYR A 193 9.01 21.50 -56.67
CA TYR A 193 10.30 20.96 -57.17
C TYR A 193 11.67 21.31 -56.59
N GLY A 194 12.47 20.25 -56.40
CA GLY A 194 13.93 20.32 -56.34
C GLY A 194 14.63 19.01 -55.95
N ASP A 195 14.52 18.00 -56.81
CA ASP A 195 15.35 16.77 -56.85
C ASP A 195 16.80 17.10 -57.27
N PHE A 196 17.81 16.43 -56.68
CA PHE A 196 19.07 15.97 -57.31
C PHE A 196 20.09 15.45 -56.27
N GLY A 197 20.52 14.18 -56.42
CA GLY A 197 21.94 13.81 -56.41
C GLY A 197 22.49 12.93 -55.28
N ASP A 198 22.58 11.62 -55.56
CA ASP A 198 23.43 10.62 -54.89
C ASP A 198 24.93 10.90 -55.02
N THR A 199 25.72 10.71 -53.95
CA THR A 199 27.04 10.00 -53.90
C THR A 199 27.62 9.98 -52.45
N PRO A 200 28.57 9.06 -52.11
CA PRO A 200 28.57 8.32 -50.83
C PRO A 200 29.58 8.76 -49.75
N TYR A 201 29.21 8.49 -48.48
CA TYR A 201 29.97 8.25 -47.22
C TYR A 201 31.38 8.87 -47.02
N PRO A 202 31.67 9.47 -45.84
CA PRO A 202 31.88 8.67 -44.62
C PRO A 202 31.34 9.28 -43.31
N TYR A 203 30.97 8.40 -42.36
CA TYR A 203 30.54 8.74 -41.00
C TYR A 203 31.60 9.52 -40.22
N PRO A 204 31.19 10.53 -39.43
CA PRO A 204 31.84 10.92 -38.19
C PRO A 204 30.97 10.58 -36.95
N PRO A 205 31.58 10.45 -35.76
CA PRO A 205 30.99 9.86 -34.57
C PRO A 205 29.96 10.79 -33.91
N ALA A 206 28.99 10.18 -33.23
CA ALA A 206 27.90 10.85 -32.53
C ALA A 206 28.41 11.78 -31.39
N PRO A 207 27.96 13.04 -31.32
CA PRO A 207 28.02 13.83 -30.10
C PRO A 207 26.80 13.54 -29.22
N GLU A 208 27.07 13.28 -27.94
CA GLU A 208 26.11 13.18 -26.86
C GLU A 208 25.17 14.40 -26.84
N VAL A 209 23.88 14.16 -27.10
CA VAL A 209 22.86 15.20 -27.00
C VAL A 209 22.50 15.40 -25.54
N ALA A 210 22.90 16.56 -25.05
CA ALA A 210 22.44 17.19 -23.83
C ALA A 210 20.92 17.12 -23.68
N SER A 211 20.46 16.71 -22.50
CA SER A 211 19.10 16.91 -22.03
C SER A 211 18.99 18.29 -21.37
N PRO A 212 18.08 19.18 -21.82
CA PRO A 212 17.63 20.29 -21.00
C PRO A 212 16.15 20.14 -20.59
N MET A 213 15.95 20.27 -19.27
CA MET A 213 14.89 21.02 -18.59
C MET A 213 13.43 20.79 -18.98
N SER A 214 12.63 20.24 -18.05
CA SER A 214 11.64 21.00 -17.25
C SER A 214 10.59 20.09 -16.56
N PRO A 215 9.90 20.59 -15.51
CA PRO A 215 9.15 19.81 -14.50
C PRO A 215 7.64 19.72 -14.81
N THR A 216 6.89 18.92 -14.05
CA THR A 216 5.65 19.33 -13.34
C THR A 216 5.28 18.25 -12.31
N PHE A 217 5.01 18.69 -11.08
CA PHE A 217 4.67 17.88 -9.91
C PHE A 217 3.36 17.10 -10.08
N SER A 218 3.30 15.91 -9.50
CA SER A 218 2.09 15.36 -8.90
C SER A 218 2.47 14.47 -7.72
N ASN A 219 1.88 14.82 -6.58
CA ASN A 219 2.25 14.43 -5.23
C ASN A 219 1.36 13.28 -4.77
N SER A 220 1.91 12.06 -4.76
CA SER A 220 1.37 10.91 -4.01
C SER A 220 2.28 9.71 -4.24
N SER A 221 3.31 9.56 -3.40
CA SER A 221 4.25 8.46 -3.46
C SER A 221 4.47 7.93 -2.04
N TYR A 222 3.72 6.89 -1.67
CA TYR A 222 4.18 5.94 -0.67
C TYR A 222 4.59 4.69 -1.44
N GLY A 223 5.87 4.63 -1.82
CA GLY A 223 6.56 3.39 -2.20
C GLY A 223 6.81 2.60 -0.91
N THR A 224 6.46 1.32 -0.80
CA THR A 224 7.06 0.18 -1.52
C THR A 224 8.51 -0.04 -1.10
N TYR A 225 8.71 -0.75 0.03
CA TYR A 225 9.79 -1.73 0.19
C TYR A 225 9.32 -2.86 1.12
N HIS A 226 8.54 -3.79 0.56
CA HIS A 226 8.56 -5.19 0.98
C HIS A 226 8.77 -6.03 -0.27
N SER A 227 10.00 -6.00 -0.77
CA SER A 227 10.49 -7.06 -1.66
C SER A 227 11.45 -7.90 -0.83
N SER A 228 10.94 -8.95 -0.20
CA SER A 228 11.76 -10.12 0.06
C SER A 228 12.05 -10.78 -1.28
N ASP A 229 13.33 -10.97 -1.54
CA ASP A 229 13.92 -11.49 -2.75
C ASP A 229 13.18 -12.67 -3.39
N ALA A 230 13.05 -12.60 -4.72
CA ALA A 230 12.92 -13.77 -5.56
C ALA A 230 14.23 -13.96 -6.33
N SER A 231 15.35 -14.12 -5.61
CA SER A 231 16.52 -14.80 -6.12
C SER A 231 16.41 -16.29 -5.80
N VAL A 232 16.48 -17.10 -6.84
CA VAL A 232 16.52 -18.56 -6.77
C VAL A 232 17.71 -18.99 -5.92
N THR A 233 17.45 -19.46 -4.70
CA THR A 233 18.40 -20.25 -3.90
C THR A 233 17.68 -21.46 -3.34
N ASP A 234 18.19 -22.65 -3.68
CA ASP A 234 17.79 -23.98 -3.20
C ASP A 234 17.88 -24.06 -1.67
N GLY A 235 16.80 -23.70 -0.99
CA GLY A 235 16.58 -23.93 0.44
C GLY A 235 15.12 -24.31 0.70
N PRO A 236 14.81 -25.11 1.73
CA PRO A 236 13.44 -25.51 2.01
C PRO A 236 12.58 -24.27 2.34
N PRO A 237 11.34 -24.19 1.83
CA PRO A 237 10.51 -22.99 1.97
C PRO A 237 10.23 -22.70 3.45
N SER A 238 10.58 -21.49 3.89
CA SER A 238 10.07 -20.93 5.14
C SER A 238 8.54 -20.95 5.10
N PRO A 239 7.84 -21.43 6.14
CA PRO A 239 6.41 -21.64 6.07
C PRO A 239 5.64 -20.29 6.08
N SER A 240 4.69 -20.21 5.14
CA SER A 240 3.31 -19.73 5.37
C SER A 240 3.00 -18.23 5.52
N GLN A 241 3.54 -17.36 4.66
CA GLN A 241 2.92 -16.04 4.42
C GLN A 241 1.87 -16.12 3.30
N HIS A 242 0.62 -15.75 3.61
CA HIS A 242 -0.49 -15.79 2.65
C HIS A 242 -0.26 -14.83 1.47
N TRP A 243 -0.58 -15.28 0.24
CA TRP A 243 -0.33 -14.53 -1.01
C TRP A 243 -0.91 -13.10 -0.99
N ALA A 244 -2.02 -12.87 -0.28
CA ALA A 244 -2.70 -11.57 -0.24
C ALA A 244 -1.85 -10.42 0.32
N VAL A 245 -0.82 -10.72 1.14
CA VAL A 245 0.08 -9.71 1.70
C VAL A 245 0.89 -9.00 0.60
N ARG A 246 1.04 -9.64 -0.56
CA ARG A 246 1.84 -9.14 -1.69
C ARG A 246 1.03 -8.37 -2.74
N ILE A 247 -0.29 -8.26 -2.57
CA ILE A 247 -1.17 -7.65 -3.59
C ILE A 247 -1.02 -6.12 -3.65
N PHE A 248 -0.87 -5.47 -2.49
CA PHE A 248 -0.68 -4.02 -2.41
C PHE A 248 0.80 -3.70 -2.24
N ASP A 249 1.60 -4.07 -3.24
CA ASP A 249 3.04 -3.83 -3.28
C ASP A 249 3.43 -2.40 -3.69
N GLY A 250 2.44 -1.53 -3.95
CA GLY A 250 2.62 -0.14 -4.40
C GLY A 250 3.16 0.02 -5.83
N ARG A 251 3.28 -1.08 -6.59
CA ARG A 251 3.69 -1.06 -8.01
C ARG A 251 2.52 -0.94 -8.99
N HIS A 252 1.28 -0.86 -8.48
CA HIS A 252 0.10 -0.73 -9.32
C HIS A 252 0.02 0.69 -9.88
N PRO A 253 -0.30 0.86 -11.17
CA PRO A 253 -0.56 2.18 -11.71
C PRO A 253 -1.80 2.77 -11.05
N TRP A 254 -1.96 4.08 -11.23
CA TRP A 254 -3.09 4.81 -10.71
C TRP A 254 -3.81 5.55 -11.84
N THR A 255 -5.00 5.07 -12.17
CA THR A 255 -5.92 5.72 -13.10
C THR A 255 -7.13 6.23 -12.32
N GLN A 256 -7.30 7.55 -12.30
CA GLN A 256 -8.41 8.20 -11.63
C GLN A 256 -9.74 7.92 -12.35
N PHE A 257 -10.83 7.77 -11.61
CA PHE A 257 -12.17 7.76 -12.22
C PHE A 257 -12.53 9.14 -12.77
N SER A 258 -13.09 9.18 -13.98
CA SER A 258 -13.62 10.41 -14.55
C SER A 258 -15.01 10.72 -13.96
N GLY A 259 -15.26 12.00 -13.68
CA GLY A 259 -16.55 12.49 -13.18
C GLY A 259 -16.73 12.45 -11.66
N ALA A 260 -17.98 12.56 -11.22
CA ALA A 260 -18.33 12.58 -9.81
C ALA A 260 -18.10 11.20 -9.17
N LEU A 261 -17.30 11.16 -8.11
CA LEU A 261 -17.14 9.96 -7.30
C LEU A 261 -18.47 9.58 -6.65
N GLY A 262 -18.65 8.27 -6.43
CA GLY A 262 -19.83 7.74 -5.77
C GLY A 262 -19.94 8.13 -4.29
N GLN A 263 -20.90 7.50 -3.61
CA GLN A 263 -21.18 7.72 -2.19
C GLN A 263 -19.93 7.50 -1.31
N PRO A 264 -19.77 8.24 -0.20
CA PRO A 264 -18.60 8.16 0.67
C PRO A 264 -18.46 6.80 1.36
N THR A 265 -17.26 6.51 1.88
CA THR A 265 -16.99 5.24 2.55
C THR A 265 -17.74 5.20 3.88
N ARG A 266 -18.52 4.12 4.10
CA ARG A 266 -19.29 3.94 5.33
C ARG A 266 -19.62 2.49 5.58
N CYS A 267 -19.85 2.14 6.85
CA CYS A 267 -20.32 0.83 7.27
C CYS A 267 -21.67 0.97 8.00
N LEU A 268 -22.59 0.06 7.69
CA LEU A 268 -23.88 -0.12 8.36
C LEU A 268 -23.91 -1.42 9.17
N GLY A 269 -22.73 -2.00 9.41
CA GLY A 269 -22.57 -3.19 10.23
C GLY A 269 -22.92 -2.94 11.68
N ARG A 270 -23.22 -4.02 12.41
CA ARG A 270 -23.33 -3.95 13.88
C ARG A 270 -21.96 -3.72 14.48
N ASP A 271 -21.84 -2.82 15.44
CA ASP A 271 -20.60 -2.64 16.19
C ASP A 271 -20.29 -3.87 17.06
N MET A 272 -19.02 -4.26 17.04
CA MET A 272 -18.45 -5.41 17.73
C MET A 272 -17.09 -5.02 18.33
N PRO A 273 -17.08 -4.39 19.51
CA PRO A 273 -15.85 -3.88 20.13
C PRO A 273 -14.74 -4.93 20.29
N GLU A 274 -15.10 -6.19 20.52
CA GLU A 274 -14.17 -7.31 20.73
C GLU A 274 -13.68 -7.97 19.42
N ALA A 275 -14.09 -7.48 18.25
CA ALA A 275 -13.86 -8.17 16.98
C ALA A 275 -12.37 -8.48 16.72
N VAL A 276 -11.47 -7.55 17.02
CA VAL A 276 -10.02 -7.72 16.82
C VAL A 276 -9.48 -8.83 17.72
N ASN A 277 -9.82 -8.81 19.01
CA ASN A 277 -9.36 -9.81 19.97
C ASN A 277 -9.87 -11.21 19.60
N ARG A 278 -11.14 -11.31 19.17
CA ARG A 278 -11.72 -12.58 18.72
C ARG A 278 -11.06 -13.10 17.46
N LEU A 279 -10.74 -12.23 16.48
CA LEU A 279 -10.02 -12.64 15.27
C LEU A 279 -8.68 -13.28 15.62
N TYR A 280 -7.87 -12.65 16.49
CA TYR A 280 -6.59 -13.22 16.90
C TYR A 280 -6.74 -14.49 17.73
N ALA A 281 -7.68 -14.52 18.67
CA ALA A 281 -7.96 -15.72 19.46
C ALA A 281 -8.41 -16.91 18.60
N ASP A 282 -9.15 -16.64 17.52
CA ASP A 282 -9.62 -17.65 16.56
C ASP A 282 -8.54 -18.05 15.53
N GLY A 283 -7.32 -17.49 15.62
CA GLY A 283 -6.19 -17.82 14.75
C GLY A 283 -6.19 -17.10 13.39
N PHE A 284 -6.90 -15.98 13.25
CA PHE A 284 -6.86 -15.18 12.03
C PHE A 284 -5.65 -14.26 12.00
N HIS A 285 -5.00 -14.19 10.84
CA HIS A 285 -3.89 -13.30 10.54
C HIS A 285 -4.38 -12.16 9.64
N LYS A 286 -3.97 -10.93 9.91
CA LYS A 286 -4.23 -9.78 9.04
C LYS A 286 -3.40 -9.91 7.77
N VAL A 287 -4.03 -9.82 6.61
CA VAL A 287 -3.34 -9.97 5.30
C VAL A 287 -3.44 -8.75 4.40
N ILE A 288 -4.46 -7.90 4.59
CA ILE A 288 -4.61 -6.62 3.86
C ILE A 288 -5.09 -5.57 4.85
N GLU A 289 -4.59 -4.33 4.72
CA GLU A 289 -5.07 -3.15 5.41
C GLU A 289 -5.11 -1.96 4.44
N LEU A 290 -6.27 -1.30 4.33
CA LEU A 290 -6.46 -0.17 3.42
C LEU A 290 -7.13 0.99 4.15
N PRO A 291 -6.52 2.19 4.14
CA PRO A 291 -7.14 3.40 4.65
C PRO A 291 -8.09 4.02 3.62
N PHE A 292 -9.18 4.61 4.09
CA PHE A 292 -10.19 5.32 3.32
C PHE A 292 -10.47 6.68 3.98
N ASP A 293 -10.94 7.65 3.18
CA ASP A 293 -11.40 8.96 3.63
C ASP A 293 -10.45 9.62 4.66
N ASN A 294 -9.20 9.88 4.25
CA ASN A 294 -8.16 10.47 5.10
C ASN A 294 -7.92 9.73 6.43
N ASN A 295 -8.05 8.40 6.41
CA ASN A 295 -7.84 7.52 7.56
C ASN A 295 -8.98 7.58 8.62
N GLU A 296 -10.12 8.19 8.30
CA GLU A 296 -11.34 8.11 9.11
C GLU A 296 -11.94 6.70 9.11
N ALA A 297 -11.67 5.93 8.06
CA ALA A 297 -12.04 4.54 7.92
C ALA A 297 -10.84 3.68 7.54
N VAL A 298 -10.71 2.50 8.15
CA VAL A 298 -9.69 1.51 7.80
C VAL A 298 -10.36 0.15 7.59
N VAL A 299 -10.11 -0.47 6.45
CA VAL A 299 -10.63 -1.80 6.12
C VAL A 299 -9.49 -2.81 6.15
N ARG A 300 -9.69 -3.90 6.87
CA ARG A 300 -8.72 -5.00 6.99
C ARG A 300 -9.33 -6.31 6.50
N LEU A 301 -8.55 -7.10 5.77
CA LEU A 301 -8.88 -8.49 5.49
C LEU A 301 -8.03 -9.41 6.37
N TYR A 302 -8.69 -10.45 6.89
CA TYR A 302 -8.12 -11.45 7.76
C TYR A 302 -8.29 -12.83 7.14
N TRP A 303 -7.29 -13.69 7.32
CA TRP A 303 -7.25 -15.05 6.82
C TRP A 303 -6.82 -16.01 7.92
N ARG A 304 -7.42 -17.20 7.98
CA ARG A 304 -7.06 -18.24 8.92
C ARG A 304 -6.37 -19.42 8.23
N PRO A 305 -5.13 -19.78 8.58
CA PRO A 305 -4.40 -20.87 7.94
C PRO A 305 -5.07 -22.24 8.02
N SER A 306 -5.71 -22.56 9.14
CA SER A 306 -6.22 -23.91 9.41
C SER A 306 -7.32 -24.37 8.46
N ASP A 307 -8.07 -23.44 7.88
CA ASP A 307 -9.26 -23.74 7.06
C ASP A 307 -9.56 -22.67 6.01
N HIS A 308 -8.57 -21.85 5.69
CA HIS A 308 -8.63 -20.74 4.73
C HIS A 308 -9.76 -19.72 4.95
N ARG A 309 -10.38 -19.69 6.14
CA ARG A 309 -11.49 -18.78 6.38
C ARG A 309 -11.07 -17.34 6.26
N ALA A 310 -11.94 -16.54 5.66
CA ALA A 310 -11.67 -15.14 5.39
C ALA A 310 -12.73 -14.22 6.02
N ARG A 311 -12.26 -13.15 6.66
CA ARG A 311 -13.11 -12.13 7.29
C ARG A 311 -12.68 -10.74 6.88
N ILE A 312 -13.63 -9.83 6.81
CA ILE A 312 -13.39 -8.39 6.68
C ILE A 312 -13.68 -7.72 8.01
N LEU A 313 -12.85 -6.74 8.37
CA LEU A 313 -13.01 -5.86 9.50
C LEU A 313 -13.02 -4.42 8.99
N PHE A 314 -14.04 -3.67 9.34
CA PHE A 314 -14.18 -2.25 9.06
C PHE A 314 -14.03 -1.49 10.37
N LEU A 315 -13.07 -0.56 10.42
CA LEU A 315 -12.80 0.33 11.54
C LEU A 315 -13.23 1.74 11.15
N THR A 316 -14.00 2.40 12.01
CA THR A 316 -14.38 3.82 11.85
C THR A 316 -14.22 4.55 13.17
N ILE A 317 -14.09 5.87 13.06
CA ILE A 317 -14.17 6.79 14.18
C ILE A 317 -15.43 7.65 13.98
N ASP A 318 -16.28 7.76 15.00
CA ASP A 318 -17.42 8.67 14.94
C ASP A 318 -17.02 10.12 15.27
N GLN A 319 -17.97 11.06 15.14
CA GLN A 319 -17.74 12.48 15.42
C GLN A 319 -17.32 12.77 16.87
N LEU A 320 -17.57 11.83 17.79
CA LEU A 320 -17.20 11.91 19.20
C LEU A 320 -15.85 11.20 19.49
N GLY A 321 -15.14 10.75 18.45
CA GLY A 321 -13.87 10.05 18.58
C GLY A 321 -13.99 8.57 18.96
N ARG A 322 -15.21 8.01 19.04
CA ARG A 322 -15.39 6.60 19.43
C ARG A 322 -15.08 5.70 18.25
N ARG A 323 -14.29 4.65 18.53
CA ARG A 323 -13.89 3.65 17.55
C ARG A 323 -14.94 2.56 17.43
N HIS A 324 -15.55 2.42 16.26
CA HIS A 324 -16.48 1.34 15.92
C HIS A 324 -15.76 0.26 15.12
N ARG A 325 -16.15 -0.99 15.33
CA ARG A 325 -15.52 -2.17 14.73
C ARG A 325 -16.60 -3.09 14.18
N HIS A 326 -16.62 -3.27 12.87
CA HIS A 326 -17.59 -4.11 12.20
C HIS A 326 -16.89 -5.29 11.53
N CYS A 327 -17.22 -6.52 11.90
CA CYS A 327 -16.63 -7.71 11.31
C CYS A 327 -17.67 -8.65 10.72
N ILE A 328 -17.38 -9.25 9.58
CA ILE A 328 -18.25 -10.25 8.96
C ILE A 328 -17.40 -11.21 8.09
N PRO A 329 -17.77 -12.49 7.95
CA PRO A 329 -17.13 -13.39 6.99
C PRO A 329 -17.30 -12.90 5.55
N LEU A 330 -16.28 -13.09 4.72
CA LEU A 330 -16.36 -12.73 3.29
C LEU A 330 -17.43 -13.55 2.56
N THR A 331 -17.63 -14.81 2.96
CA THR A 331 -18.66 -15.72 2.40
C THR A 331 -20.08 -15.23 2.66
N ALA A 332 -20.28 -14.35 3.65
CA ALA A 332 -21.56 -13.72 3.97
C ALA A 332 -21.78 -12.37 3.27
N LEU A 333 -20.88 -11.98 2.35
CA LEU A 333 -20.96 -10.73 1.60
C LEU A 333 -21.03 -10.98 0.10
N ARG A 334 -21.84 -10.18 -0.59
CA ARG A 334 -21.85 -10.03 -2.04
C ARG A 334 -21.18 -8.70 -2.38
N PHE A 335 -20.18 -8.74 -3.25
CA PHE A 335 -19.49 -7.56 -3.74
C PHE A 335 -20.15 -7.07 -5.03
N ILE A 336 -20.64 -5.84 -5.03
CA ILE A 336 -21.32 -5.19 -6.16
C ILE A 336 -20.59 -3.90 -6.49
N ARG A 337 -20.15 -3.75 -7.73
CA ARG A 337 -19.58 -2.48 -8.18
C ARG A 337 -20.68 -1.48 -8.54
N THR A 338 -20.54 -0.23 -8.11
CA THR A 338 -21.40 0.88 -8.51
C THR A 338 -20.54 2.12 -8.72
N GLY A 339 -20.24 2.44 -9.99
CA GLY A 339 -19.34 3.55 -10.35
C GLY A 339 -17.93 3.34 -9.80
N SER A 340 -17.47 4.29 -8.98
CA SER A 340 -16.19 4.27 -8.27
C SER A 340 -16.25 3.60 -6.88
N CYS A 341 -17.36 2.91 -6.57
CA CYS A 341 -17.57 2.30 -5.26
C CYS A 341 -17.75 0.78 -5.36
N LEU A 342 -17.33 0.08 -4.31
CA LEU A 342 -17.71 -1.29 -4.04
C LEU A 342 -18.71 -1.32 -2.89
N GLN A 343 -19.91 -1.79 -3.19
CA GLN A 343 -20.95 -2.09 -2.21
C GLN A 343 -20.81 -3.54 -1.77
N LEU A 344 -20.72 -3.72 -0.46
CA LEU A 344 -20.65 -5.01 0.19
C LEU A 344 -22.02 -5.24 0.82
N CYS A 345 -22.79 -6.16 0.26
CA CYS A 345 -24.15 -6.45 0.69
C CYS A 345 -24.22 -7.80 1.40
N ARG A 346 -25.09 -7.92 2.42
CA ARG A 346 -25.38 -9.17 3.11
C ARG A 346 -26.84 -9.56 2.90
N VAL A 347 -27.15 -10.85 3.04
CA VAL A 347 -28.55 -11.29 3.04
C VAL A 347 -29.22 -10.86 4.34
N ASN A 348 -30.39 -10.25 4.23
CA ASN A 348 -31.29 -9.99 5.33
C ASN A 348 -32.06 -11.28 5.66
N HIS A 349 -31.96 -11.73 6.90
CA HIS A 349 -32.61 -12.97 7.33
C HIS A 349 -34.14 -12.87 7.46
N GLN A 350 -34.71 -11.65 7.47
CA GLN A 350 -36.15 -11.44 7.62
C GLN A 350 -36.90 -11.59 6.30
N ASP A 351 -36.38 -11.01 5.22
CA ASP A 351 -37.04 -10.96 3.91
C ASP A 351 -36.24 -11.63 2.77
N GLY A 352 -35.02 -12.10 3.06
CA GLY A 352 -34.11 -12.72 2.09
C GLY A 352 -33.47 -11.74 1.11
N GLN A 353 -33.71 -10.43 1.24
CA GLN A 353 -33.17 -9.40 0.36
C GLN A 353 -31.72 -9.06 0.69
N LEU A 354 -31.08 -8.24 -0.14
CA LEU A 354 -29.71 -7.78 0.09
C LEU A 354 -29.70 -6.41 0.75
N ASP A 355 -29.14 -6.35 1.96
CA ASP A 355 -28.87 -5.11 2.68
C ASP A 355 -27.43 -4.67 2.47
N LEU A 356 -27.23 -3.36 2.29
CA LEU A 356 -25.90 -2.77 2.28
C LEU A 356 -25.25 -2.94 3.67
N TRP A 357 -24.10 -3.60 3.72
CA TRP A 357 -23.27 -3.72 4.92
C TRP A 357 -22.17 -2.66 4.94
N ALA A 358 -21.51 -2.42 3.81
CA ALA A 358 -20.55 -1.34 3.66
C ALA A 358 -20.52 -0.80 2.24
N ASN A 359 -20.17 0.47 2.09
CA ASN A 359 -19.84 1.09 0.81
C ASN A 359 -18.39 1.58 0.91
N LEU A 360 -17.55 1.17 -0.03
CA LEU A 360 -16.14 1.56 -0.11
C LEU A 360 -15.93 2.42 -1.34
N ARG A 361 -15.55 3.68 -1.15
CA ARG A 361 -15.28 4.61 -2.25
C ARG A 361 -13.80 4.57 -2.62
N PHE A 362 -13.50 4.32 -3.88
CA PHE A 362 -12.14 4.30 -4.40
C PHE A 362 -11.90 5.51 -5.30
N ASN A 363 -10.71 6.10 -5.20
CA ASN A 363 -10.30 7.22 -6.05
C ASN A 363 -9.64 6.74 -7.35
N GLY A 364 -9.06 5.53 -7.35
CA GLY A 364 -8.38 4.93 -8.49
C GLY A 364 -8.94 3.53 -8.80
N TYR A 365 -8.95 3.20 -10.08
CA TYR A 365 -9.52 1.96 -10.59
C TYR A 365 -8.74 0.72 -10.15
N GLU A 366 -7.42 0.76 -10.22
CA GLU A 366 -6.53 -0.37 -9.93
C GLU A 366 -6.69 -0.83 -8.49
N ARG A 367 -6.69 0.12 -7.55
CA ARG A 367 -6.86 -0.16 -6.13
C ARG A 367 -8.21 -0.83 -5.83
N MET A 368 -9.28 -0.44 -6.53
CA MET A 368 -10.61 -1.06 -6.43
C MET A 368 -10.61 -2.49 -6.97
N VAL A 369 -10.01 -2.70 -8.14
CA VAL A 369 -9.88 -4.03 -8.77
C VAL A 369 -9.07 -4.96 -7.89
N LEU A 370 -7.90 -4.53 -7.39
CA LEU A 370 -7.06 -5.35 -6.53
C LEU A 370 -7.78 -5.77 -5.26
N PHE A 371 -8.48 -4.84 -4.60
CA PHE A 371 -9.27 -5.15 -3.42
C PHE A 371 -10.39 -6.15 -3.75
N TYR A 372 -11.13 -5.92 -4.84
CA TYR A 372 -12.20 -6.80 -5.28
C TYR A 372 -11.69 -8.22 -5.60
N CYS A 373 -10.68 -8.34 -6.46
CA CYS A 373 -10.13 -9.62 -6.87
C CYS A 373 -9.55 -10.39 -5.67
N ALA A 374 -8.82 -9.72 -4.77
CA ALA A 374 -8.29 -10.34 -3.57
C ALA A 374 -9.42 -10.83 -2.64
N ALA A 375 -10.43 -10.00 -2.37
CA ALA A 375 -11.55 -10.38 -1.52
C ALA A 375 -12.36 -11.54 -2.11
N VAL A 376 -12.64 -11.53 -3.42
CA VAL A 376 -13.35 -12.61 -4.10
C VAL A 376 -12.54 -13.91 -4.11
N ALA A 377 -11.23 -13.83 -4.35
CA ALA A 377 -10.35 -15.00 -4.30
C ALA A 377 -10.32 -15.64 -2.91
N MET A 378 -10.09 -14.83 -1.86
CA MET A 378 -10.13 -15.30 -0.48
C MET A 378 -11.49 -15.90 -0.11
N LYS A 379 -12.59 -15.24 -0.50
CA LYS A 379 -13.97 -15.72 -0.30
C LYS A 379 -14.22 -17.08 -0.93
N ARG A 380 -13.67 -17.32 -2.13
CA ARG A 380 -13.85 -18.57 -2.88
C ARG A 380 -12.96 -19.70 -2.38
N GLN A 381 -11.82 -19.36 -1.77
CA GLN A 381 -10.89 -20.30 -1.14
C GLN A 381 -11.31 -20.67 0.30
N ASP A 382 -12.26 -19.94 0.89
CA ASP A 382 -12.83 -20.24 2.20
C ASP A 382 -13.51 -21.62 2.23
N SER A 383 -13.12 -22.47 3.18
CA SER A 383 -13.61 -23.85 3.31
C SER A 383 -15.11 -24.00 3.55
N ILE A 384 -15.79 -22.96 4.07
CA ILE A 384 -17.26 -22.98 4.23
C ILE A 384 -17.97 -22.91 2.87
N GLY A 385 -17.30 -22.34 1.86
CA GLY A 385 -17.90 -22.07 0.56
C GLY A 385 -18.83 -20.85 0.57
N THR A 386 -19.29 -20.47 -0.62
CA THR A 386 -20.18 -19.32 -0.84
C THR A 386 -21.56 -19.81 -1.26
N ALA A 387 -22.62 -19.28 -0.64
CA ALA A 387 -23.98 -19.59 -1.03
C ALA A 387 -24.27 -19.16 -2.49
N PRO A 388 -25.08 -19.90 -3.26
CA PRO A 388 -25.35 -19.55 -4.67
C PRO A 388 -25.95 -18.17 -4.89
N ASN A 389 -26.73 -17.64 -3.94
CA ASN A 389 -27.28 -16.30 -3.98
C ASN A 389 -26.27 -15.22 -3.56
N MET A 390 -25.02 -15.56 -3.29
CA MET A 390 -23.95 -14.63 -2.89
C MET A 390 -22.88 -14.48 -3.97
N GLU A 391 -23.26 -14.63 -5.25
CA GLU A 391 -22.35 -14.35 -6.36
C GLU A 391 -22.03 -12.86 -6.50
N ASP A 392 -20.75 -12.58 -6.70
CA ASP A 392 -20.19 -11.23 -6.82
C ASP A 392 -20.33 -10.68 -8.24
N PHE A 393 -20.51 -9.37 -8.36
CA PHE A 393 -20.78 -8.71 -9.62
C PHE A 393 -20.00 -7.40 -9.75
N PHE A 394 -18.95 -7.42 -10.59
CA PHE A 394 -18.15 -6.24 -10.91
C PHE A 394 -18.64 -5.50 -12.16
N GLN A 395 -19.48 -6.15 -12.95
CA GLN A 395 -20.12 -5.55 -14.12
C GLN A 395 -21.31 -4.67 -13.70
N PRO A 396 -21.85 -3.79 -14.55
CA PRO A 396 -21.44 -3.43 -15.92
C PRO A 396 -20.28 -2.41 -15.96
N GLY A 397 -19.55 -2.20 -14.85
CA GLY A 397 -18.50 -1.17 -14.76
C GLY A 397 -17.36 -1.32 -15.76
N GLU A 398 -17.14 -2.52 -16.30
CA GLU A 398 -16.13 -2.78 -17.31
C GLU A 398 -16.78 -3.22 -18.63
N LYS A 399 -16.01 -3.14 -19.71
CA LYS A 399 -16.33 -3.71 -21.01
C LYS A 399 -15.29 -4.76 -21.32
N ILE A 400 -15.73 -5.94 -21.75
CA ILE A 400 -14.83 -6.96 -22.28
C ILE A 400 -14.47 -6.54 -23.70
N GLU A 401 -13.20 -6.20 -23.92
CA GLU A 401 -12.69 -5.87 -25.25
C GLU A 401 -12.21 -7.12 -25.99
N PHE A 402 -11.74 -8.13 -25.27
CA PHE A 402 -11.33 -9.43 -25.82
C PHE A 402 -11.61 -10.54 -24.81
N ALA A 403 -11.95 -11.72 -25.31
CA ALA A 403 -11.99 -12.94 -24.53
C ALA A 403 -11.46 -14.10 -25.39
N GLY A 404 -10.60 -14.92 -24.80
CA GLY A 404 -10.03 -16.09 -25.45
C GLY A 404 -9.57 -17.10 -24.42
N GLU A 405 -9.02 -18.20 -24.90
CA GLU A 405 -8.50 -19.24 -24.03
C GLU A 405 -6.97 -19.26 -24.06
N ILE A 406 -6.35 -19.37 -22.89
CA ILE A 406 -4.91 -19.59 -22.77
C ILE A 406 -4.61 -20.91 -22.07
N GLU A 407 -3.49 -21.50 -22.44
CA GLU A 407 -2.91 -22.72 -21.88
C GLU A 407 -1.71 -22.34 -21.01
N ASP A 408 -1.64 -22.93 -19.82
CA ASP A 408 -0.53 -22.80 -18.89
C ASP A 408 -0.24 -24.18 -18.28
N ASP A 409 0.89 -24.76 -18.64
CA ASP A 409 1.23 -26.18 -18.43
C ASP A 409 0.12 -27.16 -18.85
N HIS A 410 -0.69 -27.60 -17.89
CA HIS A 410 -1.82 -28.53 -18.06
C HIS A 410 -3.18 -27.88 -17.76
N TYR A 411 -3.19 -26.60 -17.38
CA TYR A 411 -4.38 -25.85 -17.05
C TYR A 411 -4.82 -24.99 -18.23
N ARG A 412 -6.13 -24.86 -18.36
CA ARG A 412 -6.77 -23.97 -19.33
C ARG A 412 -7.43 -22.83 -18.57
N HIS A 413 -7.13 -21.61 -18.98
CA HIS A 413 -7.66 -20.40 -18.38
C HIS A 413 -8.50 -19.62 -19.38
N ALA A 414 -9.59 -19.03 -18.90
CA ALA A 414 -10.28 -18.01 -19.66
C ALA A 414 -9.53 -16.69 -19.46
N PHE A 415 -9.01 -16.14 -20.55
CA PHE A 415 -8.27 -14.89 -20.57
C PHE A 415 -9.16 -13.77 -21.13
N ARG A 416 -9.17 -12.61 -20.47
CA ARG A 416 -9.99 -11.47 -20.86
C ARG A 416 -9.21 -10.18 -20.78
N ILE A 417 -9.55 -9.26 -21.68
CA ILE A 417 -9.16 -7.85 -21.58
C ILE A 417 -10.39 -7.06 -21.15
N PHE A 418 -10.29 -6.43 -19.99
CA PHE A 418 -11.30 -5.51 -19.49
C PHE A 418 -10.84 -4.09 -19.71
N ARG A 419 -11.77 -3.26 -20.19
CA ARG A 419 -11.63 -1.81 -20.21
C ARG A 419 -12.66 -1.19 -19.28
N ASP A 420 -12.21 -0.38 -18.36
CA ASP A 420 -13.08 0.33 -17.43
C ASP A 420 -13.88 1.41 -18.13
N ARG A 421 -15.19 1.50 -17.87
CA ARG A 421 -16.05 2.50 -18.51
C ARG A 421 -15.88 3.90 -17.91
N ALA A 422 -15.52 3.99 -16.64
CA ALA A 422 -15.48 5.25 -15.90
C ALA A 422 -14.08 5.90 -15.92
N SER A 423 -13.02 5.10 -15.95
CA SER A 423 -11.63 5.58 -16.00
C SER A 423 -10.95 5.33 -17.35
N GLY A 424 -11.48 4.42 -18.18
CA GLY A 424 -10.82 3.98 -19.42
C GLY A 424 -9.60 3.07 -19.22
N ALA A 425 -9.22 2.77 -17.97
CA ALA A 425 -8.13 1.87 -17.64
C ALA A 425 -8.34 0.48 -18.26
N VAL A 426 -7.24 -0.18 -18.64
CA VAL A 426 -7.25 -1.49 -19.29
C VAL A 426 -6.48 -2.49 -18.44
N ARG A 427 -7.10 -3.66 -18.21
CA ARG A 427 -6.47 -4.76 -17.48
C ARG A 427 -6.66 -6.10 -18.17
N PHE A 428 -5.69 -6.97 -17.97
CA PHE A 428 -5.82 -8.40 -18.24
C PHE A 428 -6.35 -9.13 -17.01
N GLU A 429 -7.12 -10.18 -17.25
CA GLU A 429 -7.57 -11.11 -16.22
C GLU A 429 -7.53 -12.53 -16.74
N ALA A 430 -7.00 -13.45 -15.93
CA ALA A 430 -7.13 -14.87 -16.14
C ALA A 430 -7.97 -15.50 -15.02
N THR A 431 -8.94 -16.34 -15.40
CA THR A 431 -9.72 -17.17 -14.48
C THR A 431 -9.60 -18.62 -14.90
N ALA A 432 -9.90 -19.57 -13.99
CA ALA A 432 -10.03 -20.97 -14.40
C ALA A 432 -11.09 -21.10 -15.51
N LEU A 433 -10.84 -21.91 -16.55
CA LEU A 433 -11.81 -22.09 -17.62
C LEU A 433 -13.04 -22.89 -17.16
N ARG A 434 -12.82 -23.88 -16.28
CA ARG A 434 -13.84 -24.84 -15.82
C ARG A 434 -13.71 -25.09 -14.32
N GLY A 435 -14.71 -25.78 -13.78
CA GLY A 435 -14.75 -26.19 -12.38
C GLY A 435 -15.28 -25.10 -11.42
N PRO A 436 -15.20 -25.37 -10.11
CA PRO A 436 -15.77 -24.50 -9.06
C PRO A 436 -15.17 -23.09 -9.03
N MET A 437 -13.91 -22.94 -9.48
CA MET A 437 -13.15 -21.68 -9.45
C MET A 437 -13.26 -20.86 -10.74
N LYS A 438 -14.19 -21.20 -11.65
CA LYS A 438 -14.32 -20.51 -12.96
C LYS A 438 -14.66 -19.02 -12.89
N LYS A 439 -15.13 -18.54 -11.73
CA LYS A 439 -15.44 -17.13 -11.44
C LYS A 439 -14.41 -16.49 -10.51
N THR A 440 -13.34 -17.21 -10.17
CA THR A 440 -12.29 -16.74 -9.27
C THR A 440 -11.13 -16.22 -10.10
N PRO A 441 -10.67 -14.98 -9.89
CA PRO A 441 -9.47 -14.48 -10.56
C PRO A 441 -8.27 -15.29 -10.09
N ILE A 442 -7.45 -15.75 -11.03
CA ILE A 442 -6.14 -16.37 -10.77
C ILE A 442 -5.08 -15.28 -10.75
N TRP A 443 -5.10 -14.40 -11.75
CA TRP A 443 -4.28 -13.21 -11.77
C TRP A 443 -4.92 -12.08 -12.58
N THR A 444 -4.48 -10.85 -12.30
CA THR A 444 -4.81 -9.66 -13.10
C THR A 444 -3.56 -8.82 -13.30
N ALA A 445 -3.49 -8.07 -14.40
CA ALA A 445 -2.39 -7.16 -14.67
C ALA A 445 -2.91 -5.88 -15.33
N PHE A 446 -2.42 -4.72 -14.90
CA PHE A 446 -2.81 -3.44 -15.47
C PHE A 446 -1.91 -3.09 -16.65
N VAL A 447 -2.52 -2.77 -17.79
CA VAL A 447 -1.80 -2.65 -19.07
C VAL A 447 -2.15 -1.38 -19.83
N THR A 448 -2.85 -0.43 -19.19
CA THR A 448 -3.26 0.84 -19.79
C THR A 448 -2.09 1.56 -20.49
N ALA A 449 -0.94 1.66 -19.82
CA ALA A 449 0.25 2.35 -20.34
C ALA A 449 0.88 1.68 -21.58
N TYR A 450 0.60 0.40 -21.80
CA TYR A 450 1.15 -0.38 -22.91
C TYR A 450 0.24 -0.44 -24.12
N VAL A 451 -0.99 0.06 -24.00
CA VAL A 451 -1.91 0.12 -25.14
C VAL A 451 -1.32 1.03 -26.21
N GLY A 452 -1.14 0.49 -27.42
CA GLY A 452 -0.49 1.18 -28.54
C GLY A 452 1.04 1.03 -28.60
N ALA A 453 1.70 0.61 -27.52
CA ALA A 453 3.14 0.36 -27.50
C ALA A 453 3.49 -0.95 -28.22
N ARG A 454 3.76 -0.88 -29.53
CA ARG A 454 4.05 -2.07 -30.36
C ARG A 454 5.29 -2.86 -29.92
N ALA A 455 6.28 -2.19 -29.35
CA ALA A 455 7.52 -2.84 -28.89
C ALA A 455 7.32 -3.68 -27.61
N TRP A 456 6.26 -3.39 -26.83
CA TRP A 456 6.00 -4.06 -25.55
C TRP A 456 5.60 -5.54 -25.73
N MET A 457 4.93 -5.83 -26.84
CA MET A 457 4.34 -7.12 -27.17
C MET A 457 5.00 -7.70 -28.43
N ARG A 458 5.49 -8.94 -28.33
CA ARG A 458 6.11 -9.64 -29.46
C ARG A 458 5.47 -11.01 -29.69
N ARG A 459 4.98 -11.26 -30.90
CA ARG A 459 4.51 -12.59 -31.31
C ARG A 459 5.70 -13.52 -31.52
N LEU A 460 5.74 -14.63 -30.78
CA LEU A 460 6.81 -15.64 -30.89
C LEU A 460 6.41 -16.81 -31.81
N GLY A 461 5.11 -17.01 -32.02
CA GLY A 461 4.60 -18.08 -32.88
C GLY A 461 3.11 -17.92 -33.19
N PRO A 462 2.47 -18.91 -33.84
CA PRO A 462 1.07 -18.82 -34.21
C PRO A 462 0.14 -18.67 -33.00
N ARG A 463 0.51 -19.26 -31.86
CA ARG A 463 -0.28 -19.27 -30.62
C ARG A 463 0.37 -18.56 -29.43
N THR A 464 1.58 -18.02 -29.57
CA THR A 464 2.36 -17.54 -28.42
C THR A 464 2.76 -16.08 -28.59
N VAL A 465 2.52 -15.30 -27.53
CA VAL A 465 2.90 -13.89 -27.43
C VAL A 465 3.75 -13.70 -26.17
N SER A 466 4.84 -12.95 -26.32
CA SER A 466 5.70 -12.53 -25.22
C SER A 466 5.43 -11.06 -24.87
N LEU A 467 5.32 -10.78 -23.57
CA LEU A 467 5.06 -9.47 -23.00
C LEU A 467 6.25 -9.07 -22.12
N SER A 468 6.88 -7.94 -22.44
CA SER A 468 7.92 -7.33 -21.60
C SER A 468 7.29 -6.67 -20.37
N GLU A 469 8.00 -6.58 -19.24
CA GLU A 469 7.61 -5.72 -18.09
C GLU A 469 6.17 -5.88 -17.56
N LEU A 470 5.53 -7.03 -17.78
CA LEU A 470 4.20 -7.30 -17.23
C LEU A 470 4.32 -7.56 -15.73
N HIS A 471 3.50 -6.87 -14.95
CA HIS A 471 3.40 -7.07 -13.51
C HIS A 471 2.03 -7.70 -13.16
N PRO A 472 1.96 -9.04 -13.07
CA PRO A 472 0.74 -9.74 -12.68
C PRO A 472 0.58 -9.83 -11.15
N TYR A 473 -0.63 -9.51 -10.68
CA TYR A 473 -1.08 -9.74 -9.32
C TYR A 473 -1.75 -11.11 -9.25
N VAL A 474 -1.16 -12.04 -8.49
CA VAL A 474 -1.60 -13.45 -8.38
C VAL A 474 -2.41 -13.67 -7.11
N PHE A 475 -3.57 -14.32 -7.23
CA PHE A 475 -4.56 -14.49 -6.17
C PHE A 475 -4.69 -15.94 -5.67
N CYS A 476 -3.67 -16.76 -5.89
CA CYS A 476 -3.59 -18.12 -5.36
C CYS A 476 -2.15 -18.49 -4.99
N GLU A 477 -2.02 -19.44 -4.08
CA GLU A 477 -0.73 -19.93 -3.63
C GLU A 477 -0.12 -20.92 -4.64
N GLY A 478 1.20 -20.86 -4.80
CA GLY A 478 1.94 -21.79 -5.66
C GLY A 478 1.76 -21.60 -7.17
N TYR A 479 1.05 -20.57 -7.62
CA TYR A 479 0.91 -20.25 -9.04
C TYR A 479 1.90 -19.16 -9.46
N ALA A 480 2.62 -19.40 -10.55
CA ALA A 480 3.49 -18.43 -11.18
C ALA A 480 3.08 -18.30 -12.66
N PRO A 481 2.69 -17.11 -13.13
CA PRO A 481 2.35 -16.91 -14.53
C PRO A 481 3.55 -17.28 -15.43
N PRO A 482 3.34 -17.99 -16.57
CA PRO A 482 4.40 -18.57 -17.38
C PRO A 482 5.38 -17.53 -17.93
N ARG A 483 6.67 -17.84 -17.83
CA ARG A 483 7.77 -16.99 -18.29
C ARG A 483 8.67 -17.74 -19.28
N GLY A 484 9.10 -17.03 -20.32
CA GLY A 484 10.03 -17.54 -21.32
C GLY A 484 11.49 -17.50 -20.87
N VAL A 485 12.38 -17.92 -21.77
CA VAL A 485 13.85 -18.04 -21.55
C VAL A 485 14.53 -16.69 -21.18
N GLY A 486 13.87 -15.55 -21.43
CA GLY A 486 14.35 -14.21 -21.05
C GLY A 486 13.65 -13.60 -19.83
N GLY A 487 12.87 -14.37 -19.07
CA GLY A 487 12.06 -13.86 -17.95
C GLY A 487 10.81 -13.07 -18.36
N CYS A 488 10.65 -12.77 -19.65
CA CYS A 488 9.45 -12.16 -20.20
C CYS A 488 8.23 -13.07 -19.99
N PHE A 489 7.08 -12.45 -19.73
CA PHE A 489 5.84 -13.19 -19.56
C PHE A 489 5.34 -13.72 -20.91
N GLU A 490 4.83 -14.94 -20.93
CA GLU A 490 4.32 -15.58 -22.15
C GLU A 490 2.85 -15.94 -22.02
N LEU A 491 2.06 -15.55 -23.02
CA LEU A 491 0.69 -15.99 -23.21
C LEU A 491 0.65 -16.99 -24.35
N ARG A 492 0.24 -18.22 -24.05
CA ARG A 492 0.00 -19.26 -25.04
C ARG A 492 -1.50 -19.46 -25.20
N PHE A 493 -2.03 -19.09 -26.36
CA PHE A 493 -3.44 -19.23 -26.69
C PHE A 493 -3.78 -20.66 -27.12
N GLY A 494 -5.00 -21.10 -26.82
CA GLY A 494 -5.52 -22.38 -27.31
C GLY A 494 -5.61 -22.40 -28.84
N LEU A 495 -6.06 -21.30 -29.44
CA LEU A 495 -6.24 -21.13 -30.88
C LEU A 495 -5.29 -20.06 -31.46
N ALA A 496 -4.83 -20.27 -32.69
CA ALA A 496 -3.99 -19.30 -33.39
C ALA A 496 -4.76 -18.01 -33.74
N ASP A 497 -6.05 -18.15 -34.06
CA ASP A 497 -6.95 -17.03 -34.36
C ASP A 497 -7.16 -16.12 -33.14
N ASP A 498 -7.26 -16.70 -31.93
CA ASP A 498 -7.34 -15.93 -30.69
C ASP A 498 -6.07 -15.10 -30.45
N CYS A 499 -4.90 -15.70 -30.70
CA CYS A 499 -3.60 -15.02 -30.60
C CYS A 499 -3.51 -13.84 -31.59
N GLU A 500 -3.89 -14.06 -32.85
CA GLU A 500 -3.90 -12.99 -33.86
C GLU A 500 -4.91 -11.89 -33.53
N GLY A 501 -6.13 -12.29 -33.14
CA GLY A 501 -7.19 -11.38 -32.70
C GLY A 501 -6.75 -10.53 -31.52
N PHE A 502 -6.11 -11.13 -30.53
CA PHE A 502 -5.54 -10.45 -29.37
C PHE A 502 -4.52 -9.37 -29.77
N VAL A 503 -3.49 -9.73 -30.55
CA VAL A 503 -2.44 -8.79 -30.97
C VAL A 503 -3.04 -7.63 -31.79
N ARG A 504 -3.95 -7.94 -32.71
CA ARG A 504 -4.59 -6.93 -33.58
C ARG A 504 -5.50 -5.99 -32.78
N LEU A 505 -6.25 -6.52 -31.82
CA LEU A 505 -7.22 -5.76 -31.05
C LEU A 505 -6.54 -4.89 -29.99
N PHE A 506 -5.55 -5.42 -29.28
CA PHE A 506 -4.95 -4.75 -28.13
C PHE A 506 -4.45 -3.33 -28.45
N HIS A 507 -3.74 -3.16 -29.56
CA HIS A 507 -3.23 -1.84 -29.99
C HIS A 507 -4.31 -0.86 -30.47
N ARG A 508 -5.57 -1.31 -30.61
CA ARG A 508 -6.71 -0.50 -31.05
C ARG A 508 -7.66 -0.16 -29.91
N ILE A 509 -7.39 -0.64 -28.69
CA ILE A 509 -8.21 -0.33 -27.53
C ILE A 509 -8.13 1.19 -27.27
N PRO A 510 -9.25 1.90 -27.15
CA PRO A 510 -9.21 3.33 -26.84
C PRO A 510 -8.78 3.52 -25.38
N VAL A 511 -7.72 4.30 -25.15
CA VAL A 511 -7.27 4.67 -23.79
C VAL A 511 -7.50 6.15 -23.52
N PRO A 512 -7.67 6.55 -22.25
CA PRO A 512 -7.61 7.96 -21.86
C PRO A 512 -6.27 8.55 -22.28
N ARG A 513 -6.27 9.79 -22.77
CA ARG A 513 -5.05 10.55 -22.99
C ARG A 513 -4.58 11.18 -21.69
#